data_AF-A0A7C2LDR5-F1
#
_entry.id   AF-A0A7C2LDR5-F1
#
_cell.length_a   1.000
_cell.length_b   1.000
_cell.length_c   1.000
_cell.angle_alpha   90.00
_cell.angle_beta   90.00
_cell.angle_gamma   90.00
#
_symmetry.space_group_name_H-M   'P 1'
#
loop_
_entity.id
_entity.type
_entity.pdbx_description
1 polymer ?
#
loop_
_entity_poly.entity_id
_entity_poly.type
_entity_poly.pdbx_seq_one_letter_code
_entity_poly.pdbx_strand_id
1 'polypeptide(L)'
;MGLSEDIDAVVSRLAEGLEGGARVRLEQLGSRLKELALRKVVSSNHTVMELVVASHLLSKGYEVDVEHVLAPDLVCDVYASLNGESLIVEVETGFVPPENSTDPVAYRLARELSKVARYSKYSDYFAMAVPPFHILQLPYIIFLPPEERARWGIEYFKRLVDAYYRKPPVKLEELLEAKLHYVYVVLVDTLKLIELTAREYFVTFIERPAALLWRAGWPLSELPVNEARAEALGLQAGYTGA
;
A
#
# COMPACT_ATOMS: atom_id res chain seq x y z
N MET A 1 -0.68 15.60 23.33
CA MET A 1 0.32 15.84 22.29
C MET A 1 -0.39 16.13 20.99
N GLY A 2 0.01 17.19 20.30
CA GLY A 2 -0.47 17.51 18.96
C GLY A 2 0.44 16.90 17.89
N LEU A 3 -0.08 16.72 16.66
CA LEU A 3 0.67 16.14 15.54
C LEU A 3 2.03 16.83 15.31
N SER A 4 2.15 18.14 15.48
CA SER A 4 3.43 18.84 15.33
C SER A 4 4.48 18.39 16.36
N GLU A 5 4.08 18.11 17.60
CA GLU A 5 4.99 17.63 18.65
C GLU A 5 5.42 16.19 18.36
N ASP A 6 4.50 15.36 17.82
CA ASP A 6 4.81 14.00 17.39
C ASP A 6 5.84 14.01 16.23
N ILE A 7 5.68 14.93 15.26
CA ILE A 7 6.62 15.10 14.16
C ILE A 7 8.01 15.49 14.69
N ASP A 8 8.09 16.47 15.59
CA ASP A 8 9.37 16.90 16.16
C ASP A 8 10.07 15.77 16.91
N ALA A 9 9.32 14.99 17.70
CA ALA A 9 9.86 13.83 18.40
C ALA A 9 10.38 12.74 17.44
N VAL A 10 9.65 12.46 16.36
CA VAL A 10 10.03 11.48 15.34
C VAL A 10 11.25 11.93 14.54
N VAL A 11 11.27 13.17 14.07
CA VAL A 11 12.41 13.75 13.34
C VAL A 11 13.67 13.69 14.19
N SER A 12 13.58 14.09 15.46
CA SER A 12 14.72 14.05 16.39
C SER A 12 15.32 12.64 16.50
N ARG A 13 14.46 11.63 16.70
CA ARG A 13 14.91 10.22 16.81
C ARG A 13 15.48 9.67 15.51
N LEU A 14 14.88 9.98 14.37
CA LEU A 14 15.36 9.54 13.05
C LEU A 14 16.69 10.21 12.68
N ALA A 15 16.88 11.47 13.07
CA ALA A 15 18.08 12.25 12.80
C ALA A 15 19.33 11.71 13.51
N GLU A 16 19.19 10.95 14.60
CA GLU A 16 20.30 10.28 15.29
C GLU A 16 21.01 9.26 14.39
N GLY A 17 20.31 8.70 13.40
CA GLY A 17 20.86 7.75 12.43
C GLY A 17 21.35 8.37 11.12
N LEU A 18 21.33 9.70 10.98
CA LEU A 18 21.69 10.42 9.76
C LEU A 18 22.82 11.43 10.02
N GLU A 19 23.65 11.65 9.00
CA GLU A 19 24.78 12.57 9.06
C GLU A 19 24.66 13.69 8.02
N GLY A 20 25.31 14.82 8.30
CA GLY A 20 25.50 15.92 7.36
C GLY A 20 24.22 16.40 6.67
N GLY A 21 24.24 16.41 5.34
CA GLY A 21 23.12 16.88 4.51
C GLY A 21 21.83 16.07 4.67
N ALA A 22 21.92 14.76 4.89
CA ALA A 22 20.75 13.90 5.07
C ALA A 22 19.94 14.29 6.30
N ARG A 23 20.62 14.59 7.41
CA ARG A 23 19.98 15.07 8.64
C ARG A 23 19.27 16.40 8.44
N VAL A 24 19.96 17.38 7.84
CA VAL A 24 19.38 18.70 7.55
C VAL A 24 18.16 18.57 6.64
N ARG A 25 18.24 17.68 5.63
CA ARG A 25 17.12 17.42 4.74
C ARG A 25 15.92 16.83 5.48
N LEU A 26 16.13 15.87 6.37
CA LEU A 26 15.05 15.30 7.18
C LEU A 26 14.34 16.36 8.04
N GLU A 27 15.08 17.27 8.67
CA GLU A 27 14.54 18.37 9.47
C GLU A 27 13.67 19.33 8.62
N GLN A 28 14.06 19.59 7.37
CA GLN A 28 13.28 20.37 6.40
C GLN A 28 11.98 19.66 6.02
N LEU A 29 12.04 18.35 5.74
CA LEU A 29 10.84 17.55 5.42
C LEU A 29 9.85 17.54 6.60
N GLY A 30 10.35 17.37 7.83
CA GLY A 30 9.52 17.47 9.03
C GLY A 30 8.87 18.84 9.19
N SER A 31 9.59 19.93 8.88
CA SER A 31 9.03 21.29 8.92
C SER A 31 7.90 21.48 7.89
N ARG A 32 8.08 20.97 6.66
CA ARG A 32 7.03 20.97 5.63
C ARG A 32 5.78 20.21 6.07
N LEU A 33 5.95 19.01 6.63
CA LEU A 33 4.83 18.20 7.12
C LEU A 33 4.08 18.87 8.28
N LYS A 34 4.79 19.60 9.17
CA LYS A 34 4.14 20.43 10.20
C LYS A 34 3.27 21.53 9.60
N GLU A 35 3.72 22.21 8.54
CA GLU A 35 2.91 23.22 7.87
C GLU A 35 1.62 22.63 7.26
N LEU A 36 1.70 21.43 6.68
CA LEU A 36 0.54 20.71 6.14
C LEU A 36 -0.39 20.20 7.24
N ALA A 37 0.17 19.75 8.37
CA ALA A 37 -0.59 19.33 9.55
C ALA A 37 -1.41 20.49 10.14
N LEU A 38 -0.83 21.70 10.20
CA LEU A 38 -1.55 22.91 10.64
C LEU A 38 -2.75 23.24 9.74
N ARG A 39 -2.68 22.87 8.45
CA ARG A 39 -3.77 23.02 7.48
C ARG A 39 -4.77 21.85 7.51
N LYS A 40 -4.57 20.85 8.39
CA LYS A 40 -5.37 19.63 8.53
C LYS A 40 -5.45 18.79 7.25
N VAL A 41 -4.37 18.78 6.46
CA VAL A 41 -4.32 18.05 5.18
C VAL A 41 -3.76 16.63 5.36
N VAL A 42 -2.98 16.39 6.41
CA VAL A 42 -2.29 15.11 6.68
C VAL A 42 -2.75 14.46 7.99
N SER A 43 -2.61 13.14 8.10
CA SER A 43 -2.95 12.36 9.30
C SER A 43 -1.70 11.90 10.06
N SER A 44 -1.82 11.70 11.39
CA SER A 44 -0.69 11.39 12.28
C SER A 44 0.11 10.15 11.85
N ASN A 45 -0.54 8.99 11.78
CA ASN A 45 0.16 7.74 11.44
C ASN A 45 0.77 7.77 10.03
N HIS A 46 0.08 8.41 9.08
CA HIS A 46 0.59 8.58 7.71
C HIS A 46 1.88 9.42 7.71
N THR A 47 1.84 10.59 8.37
CA THR A 47 2.97 11.52 8.46
C THR A 47 4.20 10.87 9.07
N VAL A 48 4.02 10.07 10.14
CA VAL A 48 5.12 9.36 10.78
C VAL A 48 5.72 8.31 9.84
N MET A 49 4.89 7.57 9.10
CA MET A 49 5.38 6.61 8.10
C MET A 49 6.14 7.28 6.97
N GLU A 50 5.67 8.42 6.46
CA GLU A 50 6.38 9.22 5.45
C GLU A 50 7.78 9.61 5.93
N LEU A 51 7.91 10.05 7.19
CA LEU A 51 9.21 10.40 7.77
C LEU A 51 10.15 9.20 7.91
N VAL A 52 9.64 8.03 8.31
CA VAL A 52 10.45 6.80 8.40
C VAL A 52 10.93 6.37 7.01
N VAL A 53 10.05 6.42 6.01
CA VAL A 53 10.41 6.14 4.60
C VAL A 53 11.45 7.15 4.10
N ALA A 54 11.23 8.44 4.34
CA ALA A 54 12.14 9.50 3.91
C ALA A 54 13.52 9.35 4.56
N SER A 55 13.59 9.09 5.86
CA SER A 55 14.85 8.85 6.58
C SER A 55 15.61 7.65 6.02
N HIS A 56 14.92 6.53 5.76
CA HIS A 56 15.53 5.35 5.14
C HIS A 56 16.13 5.67 3.77
N LEU A 57 15.41 6.40 2.92
CA LEU A 57 15.89 6.77 1.58
C LEU A 57 17.04 7.78 1.64
N LEU A 58 16.98 8.77 2.53
CA LEU A 58 18.09 9.70 2.79
C LEU A 58 19.34 8.96 3.25
N SER A 59 19.21 7.94 4.11
CA SER A 59 20.34 7.11 4.55
C SER A 59 21.01 6.34 3.42
N LYS A 60 20.27 6.08 2.34
CA LYS A 60 20.76 5.45 1.10
C LYS A 60 21.30 6.45 0.07
N GLY A 61 21.33 7.74 0.40
CA GLY A 61 21.85 8.80 -0.46
C GLY A 61 20.87 9.34 -1.50
N TYR A 62 19.57 9.03 -1.38
CA TYR A 62 18.55 9.62 -2.25
C TYR A 62 18.32 11.09 -1.90
N GLU A 63 18.04 11.90 -2.93
CA GLU A 63 17.36 13.18 -2.73
C GLU A 63 15.86 12.91 -2.56
N VAL A 64 15.29 13.35 -1.43
CA VAL A 64 13.93 13.00 -1.01
C VAL A 64 13.05 14.23 -0.86
N ASP A 65 11.80 14.13 -1.29
CA ASP A 65 10.71 15.07 -1.02
C ASP A 65 9.46 14.32 -0.53
N VAL A 66 8.65 15.00 0.27
CA VAL A 66 7.36 14.48 0.78
C VAL A 66 6.22 15.31 0.23
N GLU A 67 5.06 14.70 0.00
CA GLU A 67 3.88 15.36 -0.57
C GLU A 67 4.25 16.05 -1.91
N HIS A 68 4.92 15.30 -2.78
CA HIS A 68 5.51 15.80 -4.02
C HIS A 68 4.48 15.86 -5.16
N VAL A 69 4.41 17.00 -5.84
CA VAL A 69 3.44 17.23 -6.93
C VAL A 69 3.93 16.55 -8.21
N LEU A 70 3.21 15.53 -8.68
CA LEU A 70 3.50 14.79 -9.92
C LEU A 70 2.75 15.36 -11.12
N ALA A 71 1.53 15.85 -10.88
CA ALA A 71 0.66 16.47 -11.88
C ALA A 71 -0.29 17.46 -11.17
N PRO A 72 -1.06 18.32 -11.89
CA PRO A 72 -1.88 19.36 -11.28
C PRO A 72 -2.80 18.90 -10.13
N ASP A 73 -3.37 17.70 -10.24
CA ASP A 73 -4.26 17.11 -9.23
C ASP A 73 -3.70 15.81 -8.64
N LEU A 74 -2.38 15.61 -8.70
CA LEU A 74 -1.74 14.38 -8.23
C LEU A 74 -0.48 14.68 -7.42
N VAL A 75 -0.54 14.31 -6.15
CA VAL A 75 0.55 14.42 -5.19
C VAL A 75 0.84 13.02 -4.66
N CYS A 76 2.11 12.61 -4.66
CA CYS A 76 2.53 11.37 -4.02
C CYS A 76 3.13 11.61 -2.64
N ASP A 77 3.04 10.58 -1.80
CA ASP A 77 3.41 10.66 -0.39
C ASP A 77 4.93 10.90 -0.23
N VAL A 78 5.77 10.06 -0.85
CA VAL A 78 7.24 10.26 -0.88
C VAL A 78 7.79 10.10 -2.29
N TYR A 79 8.54 11.10 -2.73
CA TYR A 79 9.32 11.07 -3.96
C TYR A 79 10.81 11.03 -3.64
N ALA A 80 11.55 10.18 -4.33
CA ALA A 80 12.99 10.08 -4.18
C ALA A 80 13.68 9.99 -5.54
N SER A 81 14.90 10.51 -5.64
CA SER A 81 15.71 10.39 -6.84
C SER A 81 17.17 10.09 -6.50
N LEU A 82 17.80 9.25 -7.32
CA LEU A 82 19.20 8.87 -7.19
C LEU A 82 19.75 8.54 -8.59
N ASN A 83 20.88 9.15 -8.95
CA ASN A 83 21.57 8.90 -10.23
C ASN A 83 20.70 9.05 -11.49
N GLY A 84 19.71 9.93 -11.45
CA GLY A 84 18.79 10.18 -12.58
C GLY A 84 17.60 9.21 -12.65
N GLU A 85 17.53 8.21 -11.78
CA GLU A 85 16.36 7.36 -11.59
C GLU A 85 15.48 7.89 -10.45
N SER A 86 14.19 7.64 -10.56
CA SER A 86 13.15 8.10 -9.64
C SER A 86 12.42 6.94 -8.94
N LEU A 87 12.06 7.14 -7.69
CA LEU A 87 11.27 6.23 -6.87
C LEU A 87 10.09 6.99 -6.26
N ILE A 88 8.88 6.51 -6.47
CA ILE A 88 7.71 6.94 -5.71
C ILE A 88 7.38 5.87 -4.66
N VAL A 89 7.09 6.31 -3.43
CA VAL A 89 6.56 5.46 -2.36
C VAL A 89 5.21 6.02 -1.92
N GLU A 90 4.17 5.19 -2.04
CA GLU A 90 2.83 5.50 -1.55
C GLU A 90 2.57 4.81 -0.20
N VAL A 91 2.15 5.57 0.80
CA VAL A 91 1.81 5.09 2.14
C VAL A 91 0.36 4.60 2.17
N GLU A 92 0.16 3.41 2.72
CA GLU A 92 -1.17 2.83 2.98
C GLU A 92 -1.26 2.32 4.41
N THR A 93 -2.10 2.97 5.21
CA THR A 93 -2.25 2.68 6.65
C THR A 93 -3.28 1.57 6.94
N GLY A 94 -3.99 1.09 5.91
CA GLY A 94 -5.09 0.13 6.07
C GLY A 94 -6.41 0.74 6.54
N PHE A 95 -6.52 2.08 6.61
CA PHE A 95 -7.77 2.74 7.00
C PHE A 95 -8.91 2.42 6.02
N VAL A 96 -10.09 2.11 6.59
CA VAL A 96 -11.35 1.98 5.86
C VAL A 96 -12.32 3.03 6.41
N PRO A 97 -12.87 3.91 5.55
CA PRO A 97 -13.81 4.92 5.99
C PRO A 97 -15.16 4.28 6.39
N PRO A 98 -15.92 4.88 7.33
CA PRO A 98 -17.19 4.31 7.79
C PRO A 98 -18.21 4.01 6.68
N GLU A 99 -18.20 4.79 5.60
CA GLU A 99 -19.09 4.63 4.45
C GLU A 99 -18.85 3.32 3.69
N ASN A 100 -17.67 2.71 3.86
CA ASN A 100 -17.28 1.43 3.27
C ASN A 100 -17.28 0.28 4.27
N SER A 101 -18.04 0.41 5.36
CA SER A 101 -18.17 -0.63 6.39
C SER A 101 -18.86 -1.91 5.92
N THR A 102 -19.69 -1.84 4.87
CA THR A 102 -20.38 -3.01 4.29
C THR A 102 -19.59 -3.72 3.20
N ASP A 103 -18.54 -3.08 2.66
CA ASP A 103 -17.69 -3.59 1.58
C ASP A 103 -16.18 -3.30 1.77
N PRO A 104 -15.62 -3.45 2.99
CA PRO A 104 -14.29 -2.93 3.33
C PRO A 104 -13.17 -3.57 2.51
N VAL A 105 -13.27 -4.87 2.23
CA VAL A 105 -12.26 -5.61 1.46
C VAL A 105 -12.24 -5.14 0.00
N ALA A 106 -13.42 -4.94 -0.60
CA ALA A 106 -13.56 -4.47 -1.97
C ALA A 106 -13.04 -3.04 -2.11
N TYR A 107 -13.35 -2.17 -1.15
CA TYR A 107 -12.80 -0.82 -1.05
C TYR A 107 -11.27 -0.82 -0.98
N ARG A 108 -10.67 -1.61 -0.09
CA ARG A 108 -9.21 -1.67 0.08
C ARG A 108 -8.51 -2.16 -1.18
N LEU A 109 -9.00 -3.25 -1.78
CA LEU A 109 -8.50 -3.76 -3.05
C LEU A 109 -8.58 -2.69 -4.16
N ALA A 110 -9.71 -1.99 -4.29
CA ALA A 110 -9.88 -0.92 -5.27
C ALA A 110 -8.93 0.26 -5.02
N ARG A 111 -8.73 0.65 -3.75
CA ARG A 111 -7.86 1.74 -3.34
C ARG A 111 -6.41 1.46 -3.68
N GLU A 112 -5.92 0.30 -3.27
CA GLU A 112 -4.54 -0.10 -3.46
C GLU A 112 -4.25 -0.27 -4.95
N LEU A 113 -5.14 -0.93 -5.71
CA LEU A 113 -5.03 -1.00 -7.18
C LEU A 113 -5.00 0.38 -7.84
N SER A 114 -5.88 1.28 -7.42
CA SER A 114 -5.95 2.65 -7.93
C SER A 114 -4.65 3.41 -7.67
N LYS A 115 -4.05 3.26 -6.47
CA LYS A 115 -2.76 3.86 -6.16
C LYS A 115 -1.65 3.29 -7.04
N VAL A 116 -1.45 1.97 -7.07
CA VAL A 116 -0.39 1.37 -7.88
C VAL A 116 -0.51 1.80 -9.35
N ALA A 117 -1.72 1.75 -9.93
CA ALA A 117 -1.93 2.14 -11.32
C ALA A 117 -1.70 3.63 -11.61
N ARG A 118 -2.15 4.53 -10.73
CA ARG A 118 -2.04 5.97 -10.94
C ARG A 118 -0.63 6.49 -10.78
N TYR A 119 0.06 6.05 -9.74
CA TYR A 119 1.31 6.66 -9.29
C TYR A 119 2.53 6.01 -9.94
N SER A 120 2.50 4.69 -10.15
CA SER A 120 3.69 3.97 -10.61
C SER A 120 4.21 4.42 -11.99
N LYS A 121 3.34 4.94 -12.86
CA LYS A 121 3.74 5.47 -14.18
C LYS A 121 4.56 6.76 -14.13
N TYR A 122 4.62 7.45 -12.99
CA TYR A 122 5.35 8.72 -12.81
C TYR A 122 6.77 8.53 -12.26
N SER A 123 7.25 7.29 -12.17
CA SER A 123 8.57 6.98 -11.62
C SER A 123 9.21 5.79 -12.34
N ASP A 124 10.52 5.61 -12.19
CA ASP A 124 11.22 4.42 -12.67
C ASP A 124 10.93 3.22 -11.77
N TYR A 125 10.95 3.45 -10.45
CA TYR A 125 10.60 2.48 -9.42
C TYR A 125 9.40 2.94 -8.60
N PHE A 126 8.63 1.98 -8.11
CA PHE A 126 7.42 2.25 -7.33
C PHE A 126 7.33 1.30 -6.15
N ALA A 127 7.00 1.84 -5.00
CA ALA A 127 6.83 1.09 -3.76
C ALA A 127 5.54 1.45 -3.04
N MET A 128 5.02 0.48 -2.28
CA MET A 128 3.96 0.72 -1.31
C MET A 128 4.56 0.60 0.10
N ALA A 129 4.34 1.59 0.96
CA ALA A 129 4.72 1.54 2.36
C ALA A 129 3.50 1.21 3.24
N VAL A 130 3.57 0.13 4.01
CA VAL A 130 2.46 -0.38 4.83
C VAL A 130 2.92 -0.68 6.25
N PRO A 131 2.07 -0.52 7.28
CA PRO A 131 2.36 -1.04 8.60
C PRO A 131 2.28 -2.59 8.60
N PRO A 132 2.93 -3.29 9.54
CA PRO A 132 2.98 -4.75 9.55
C PRO A 132 1.61 -5.44 9.71
N PHE A 133 0.63 -4.74 10.29
CA PHE A 133 -0.73 -5.26 10.45
C PHE A 133 -1.60 -5.09 9.19
N HIS A 134 -1.14 -4.33 8.19
CA HIS A 134 -1.87 -4.13 6.94
C HIS A 134 -1.26 -4.97 5.83
N ILE A 135 -1.93 -6.08 5.51
CA ILE A 135 -1.58 -6.91 4.36
C ILE A 135 -2.21 -6.28 3.11
N LEU A 136 -1.39 -5.99 2.10
CA LEU A 136 -1.85 -5.48 0.81
C LEU A 136 -2.86 -6.45 0.18
N GLN A 137 -4.08 -5.96 -0.03
CA GLN A 137 -5.16 -6.61 -0.74
C GLN A 137 -4.99 -6.40 -2.25
N LEU A 138 -3.87 -6.84 -2.82
CA LEU A 138 -3.60 -6.75 -4.26
C LEU A 138 -3.72 -8.13 -4.92
N PRO A 139 -4.23 -8.22 -6.16
CA PRO A 139 -4.27 -9.47 -6.88
C PRO A 139 -2.86 -9.86 -7.32
N TYR A 140 -2.59 -11.18 -7.42
CA TYR A 140 -1.26 -11.72 -7.69
C TYR A 140 -0.57 -11.06 -8.91
N ILE A 141 -1.36 -10.73 -9.94
CA ILE A 141 -0.86 -10.11 -11.17
C ILE A 141 -0.08 -8.82 -10.91
N ILE A 142 -0.42 -8.05 -9.86
CA ILE A 142 0.25 -6.78 -9.55
C ILE A 142 1.63 -7.00 -8.94
N PHE A 143 1.87 -8.15 -8.31
CA PHE A 143 3.18 -8.55 -7.81
C PHE A 143 4.10 -9.12 -8.90
N LEU A 144 3.57 -9.30 -10.12
CA LEU A 144 4.37 -9.62 -11.30
C LEU A 144 4.77 -8.36 -12.06
N PRO A 145 5.96 -8.36 -12.71
CA PRO A 145 6.32 -7.36 -13.70
C PRO A 145 5.24 -7.23 -14.80
N PRO A 146 4.96 -6.02 -15.33
CA PRO A 146 3.94 -5.82 -16.36
C PRO A 146 4.05 -6.78 -17.56
N GLU A 147 5.27 -7.08 -18.00
CA GLU A 147 5.60 -7.97 -19.11
C GLU A 147 5.23 -9.44 -18.88
N GLU A 148 5.07 -9.87 -17.62
CA GLU A 148 4.70 -11.24 -17.24
C GLU A 148 3.19 -11.43 -17.04
N ARG A 149 2.39 -10.37 -17.18
CA ARG A 149 0.94 -10.43 -16.87
C ARG A 149 0.14 -11.00 -18.03
N ALA A 150 -0.68 -12.00 -17.73
CA ALA A 150 -1.79 -12.36 -18.59
C ALA A 150 -2.88 -11.28 -18.51
N ARG A 151 -3.47 -10.91 -19.65
CA ARG A 151 -4.61 -9.95 -19.69
C ARG A 151 -5.86 -10.45 -18.96
N TRP A 152 -5.96 -11.77 -18.74
CA TRP A 152 -7.16 -12.40 -18.21
C TRP A 152 -7.48 -11.92 -16.79
N GLY A 153 -8.68 -11.37 -16.61
CA GLY A 153 -9.20 -10.95 -15.30
C GLY A 153 -8.97 -9.48 -14.96
N ILE A 154 -8.23 -8.73 -15.78
CA ILE A 154 -7.97 -7.30 -15.52
C ILE A 154 -9.26 -6.46 -15.68
N GLU A 155 -10.18 -6.85 -16.57
CA GLU A 155 -11.47 -6.17 -16.71
C GLU A 155 -12.32 -6.27 -15.44
N TYR A 156 -12.18 -7.34 -14.65
CA TYR A 156 -12.84 -7.46 -13.36
C TYR A 156 -12.30 -6.41 -12.38
N PHE A 157 -10.98 -6.28 -12.27
CA PHE A 157 -10.34 -5.27 -11.42
C PHE A 157 -10.63 -3.85 -11.89
N LYS A 158 -10.70 -3.61 -13.21
CA LYS A 158 -11.11 -2.34 -13.77
C LYS A 158 -12.52 -1.93 -13.31
N ARG A 159 -13.50 -2.83 -13.42
CA ARG A 159 -14.87 -2.58 -12.96
C ARG A 159 -14.92 -2.31 -11.46
N LEU A 160 -14.13 -3.04 -10.68
CA LEU A 160 -14.02 -2.82 -9.24
C LEU A 160 -13.46 -1.42 -8.93
N VAL A 161 -12.34 -1.03 -9.53
CA VAL A 161 -11.75 0.30 -9.33
C VAL A 161 -12.73 1.40 -9.74
N ASP A 162 -13.41 1.27 -10.86
CA ASP A 162 -14.42 2.24 -11.33
C ASP A 162 -15.63 2.38 -10.40
N ALA A 163 -15.92 1.36 -9.58
CA ALA A 163 -17.00 1.42 -8.60
C ALA A 163 -16.70 2.43 -7.48
N TYR A 164 -15.42 2.63 -7.14
CA TYR A 164 -14.95 3.49 -6.05
C TYR A 164 -14.26 4.78 -6.53
N TYR A 165 -13.55 4.75 -7.67
CA TYR A 165 -12.67 5.82 -8.13
C TYR A 165 -13.05 6.31 -9.53
N ARG A 166 -13.88 7.36 -9.61
CA ARG A 166 -14.45 7.86 -10.89
C ARG A 166 -13.83 9.15 -11.43
N LYS A 167 -13.04 9.87 -10.63
CA LYS A 167 -12.56 11.23 -11.00
C LYS A 167 -11.10 11.47 -10.59
N PRO A 168 -10.14 11.44 -11.53
CA PRO A 168 -10.27 10.86 -12.88
C PRO A 168 -10.37 9.33 -12.79
N PRO A 169 -11.01 8.63 -13.74
CA PRO A 169 -11.03 7.16 -13.75
C PRO A 169 -9.64 6.61 -14.08
N VAL A 170 -9.30 5.43 -13.53
CA VAL A 170 -8.08 4.69 -13.93
C VAL A 170 -8.36 4.00 -15.25
N LYS A 171 -7.50 4.17 -16.26
CA LYS A 171 -7.61 3.50 -17.57
C LYS A 171 -7.22 2.02 -17.46
N LEU A 172 -7.68 1.22 -18.42
CA LEU A 172 -7.34 -0.21 -18.43
C LEU A 172 -5.83 -0.41 -18.65
N GLU A 173 -5.24 0.41 -19.51
CA GLU A 173 -3.81 0.43 -19.82
C GLU A 173 -2.98 0.77 -18.58
N GLU A 174 -3.45 1.72 -17.75
CA GLU A 174 -2.78 2.08 -16.49
C GLU A 174 -2.74 0.91 -15.50
N LEU A 175 -3.74 0.02 -15.50
CA LEU A 175 -3.72 -1.20 -14.68
C LEU A 175 -2.77 -2.26 -15.26
N LEU A 176 -2.69 -2.38 -16.58
CA LEU A 176 -1.80 -3.32 -17.25
C LEU A 176 -0.33 -2.95 -17.03
N GLU A 177 -0.02 -1.67 -17.17
CA GLU A 177 1.34 -1.11 -17.06
C GLU A 177 1.74 -0.78 -15.62
N ALA A 178 0.80 -0.83 -14.67
CA ALA A 178 1.04 -0.58 -13.25
C ALA A 178 2.23 -1.39 -12.75
N LYS A 179 3.19 -0.79 -12.04
CA LYS A 179 4.37 -1.51 -11.56
C LYS A 179 4.49 -1.40 -10.05
N LEU A 180 4.85 -2.51 -9.41
CA LEU A 180 5.14 -2.59 -7.98
C LEU A 180 6.48 -3.29 -7.84
N HIS A 181 7.52 -2.54 -7.45
CA HIS A 181 8.87 -3.07 -7.32
C HIS A 181 9.15 -3.49 -5.89
N TYR A 182 8.71 -2.68 -4.94
CA TYR A 182 8.97 -2.89 -3.52
C TYR A 182 7.72 -2.74 -2.67
N VAL A 183 7.72 -3.42 -1.53
CA VAL A 183 6.81 -3.16 -0.44
C VAL A 183 7.64 -2.90 0.81
N TYR A 184 7.47 -1.71 1.38
CA TYR A 184 8.16 -1.29 2.60
C TYR A 184 7.25 -1.57 3.79
N VAL A 185 7.68 -2.46 4.68
CA VAL A 185 6.98 -2.72 5.93
C VAL A 185 7.53 -1.77 6.99
N VAL A 186 6.70 -0.81 7.41
CA VAL A 186 7.10 0.28 8.31
C VAL A 186 6.69 -0.04 9.74
N LEU A 187 7.68 -0.22 10.61
CA LEU A 187 7.52 -0.46 12.04
C LEU A 187 7.57 0.87 12.80
N VAL A 188 6.43 1.57 12.83
CA VAL A 188 6.29 2.93 13.40
C VAL A 188 6.82 3.04 14.82
N ASP A 189 6.49 2.10 15.71
CA ASP A 189 6.90 2.14 17.13
C ASP A 189 8.42 2.21 17.30
N THR A 190 9.14 1.52 16.42
CA THR A 190 10.61 1.43 16.44
C THR A 190 11.29 2.33 15.40
N LEU A 191 10.50 3.04 14.58
CA LEU A 191 10.97 3.86 13.47
C LEU A 191 11.89 3.10 12.51
N LYS A 192 11.54 1.83 12.23
CA LYS A 192 12.29 0.94 11.33
C LYS A 192 11.51 0.65 10.06
N LEU A 193 12.22 0.39 8.98
CA LEU A 193 11.66 0.00 7.71
C LEU A 193 12.30 -1.32 7.27
N ILE A 194 11.47 -2.28 6.86
CA ILE A 194 11.89 -3.51 6.20
C ILE A 194 11.56 -3.37 4.72
N GLU A 195 12.59 -3.40 3.89
CA GLU A 195 12.46 -3.31 2.44
C GLU A 195 12.36 -4.72 1.85
N LEU A 196 11.29 -4.97 1.11
CA LEU A 196 11.06 -6.22 0.39
C LEU A 196 10.79 -5.91 -1.07
N THR A 197 11.29 -6.74 -1.98
CA THR A 197 10.74 -6.75 -3.35
C THR A 197 9.26 -7.16 -3.32
N ALA A 198 8.50 -6.76 -4.33
CA ALA A 198 7.10 -7.15 -4.46
C ALA A 198 6.91 -8.67 -4.38
N ARG A 199 7.82 -9.43 -5.00
CA ARG A 199 7.84 -10.89 -4.95
C ARG A 199 8.11 -11.44 -3.56
N GLU A 200 9.11 -10.90 -2.85
CA GLU A 200 9.41 -11.33 -1.47
C GLU A 200 8.24 -11.04 -0.53
N TYR A 201 7.59 -9.89 -0.67
CA TYR A 201 6.38 -9.56 0.08
C TYR A 201 5.25 -10.55 -0.21
N PHE A 202 4.95 -10.80 -1.50
CA PHE A 202 3.92 -11.76 -1.90
C PHE A 202 4.17 -13.15 -1.31
N VAL A 203 5.40 -13.67 -1.45
CA VAL A 203 5.75 -14.99 -0.92
C VAL A 203 5.63 -15.03 0.62
N THR A 204 6.10 -13.99 1.29
CA THR A 204 6.21 -13.96 2.76
C THR A 204 4.86 -13.73 3.45
N PHE A 205 4.06 -12.78 2.95
CA PHE A 205 2.83 -12.32 3.61
C PHE A 205 1.56 -12.91 3.02
N ILE A 206 1.60 -13.45 1.80
CA ILE A 206 0.40 -13.92 1.09
C ILE A 206 0.50 -15.41 0.77
N GLU A 207 1.47 -15.83 -0.06
CA GLU A 207 1.55 -17.20 -0.56
C GLU A 207 1.83 -18.24 0.54
N ARG A 208 2.90 -18.05 1.33
CA ARG A 208 3.25 -19.00 2.41
C ARG A 208 2.17 -19.07 3.49
N PRO A 209 1.64 -17.94 4.02
CA PRO A 209 0.52 -18.01 4.96
C PRO A 209 -0.72 -18.68 4.37
N ALA A 210 -1.09 -18.38 3.12
CA ALA A 210 -2.22 -19.03 2.46
C ALA A 210 -2.01 -20.54 2.31
N ALA A 211 -0.80 -20.99 1.94
CA ALA A 211 -0.48 -22.41 1.84
C ALA A 211 -0.50 -23.12 3.21
N LEU A 212 -0.04 -22.46 4.27
CA LEU A 212 -0.11 -22.99 5.64
C LEU A 212 -1.56 -23.11 6.13
N LEU A 213 -2.37 -22.07 5.89
CA LEU A 213 -3.79 -22.05 6.19
C LEU A 213 -4.53 -23.16 5.42
N TRP A 214 -4.26 -23.30 4.12
CA TRP A 214 -4.81 -24.37 3.30
C TRP A 214 -4.47 -25.75 3.85
N ARG A 215 -3.21 -25.99 4.23
CA ARG A 215 -2.78 -27.24 4.86
C ARG A 215 -3.43 -27.48 6.23
N ALA A 216 -3.77 -26.40 6.94
CA ALA A 216 -4.54 -26.45 8.18
C ALA A 216 -6.06 -26.60 7.95
N GLY A 217 -6.51 -26.76 6.69
CA GLY A 217 -7.92 -26.94 6.34
C GLY A 217 -8.70 -25.63 6.18
N TRP A 218 -8.04 -24.50 5.96
CA TRP A 218 -8.67 -23.19 5.76
C TRP A 218 -8.75 -22.78 4.26
N PRO A 219 -9.86 -22.18 3.79
CA PRO A 219 -11.10 -21.97 4.54
C PRO A 219 -11.70 -23.32 4.93
N LEU A 220 -12.24 -23.41 6.15
CA LEU A 220 -12.89 -24.63 6.65
C LEU A 220 -13.72 -25.20 5.49
N SER A 221 -13.45 -26.46 5.14
CA SER A 221 -14.02 -27.14 3.96
C SER A 221 -15.55 -27.18 3.94
N GLU A 222 -16.18 -26.70 5.00
CA GLU A 222 -17.58 -26.36 5.08
C GLU A 222 -17.70 -24.83 5.14
N LEU A 223 -17.85 -24.20 3.96
CA LEU A 223 -18.73 -23.03 3.92
C LEU A 223 -20.04 -23.49 4.57
N PRO A 224 -20.60 -22.78 5.57
CA PRO A 224 -21.95 -23.11 6.01
C PRO A 224 -22.82 -23.01 4.77
N VAL A 225 -23.25 -24.16 4.27
CA VAL A 225 -24.31 -24.23 3.28
C VAL A 225 -25.48 -23.61 4.01
N ASN A 226 -25.74 -22.34 3.74
CA ASN A 226 -26.98 -21.72 4.15
C ASN A 226 -28.07 -22.62 3.59
N GLU A 227 -28.80 -23.33 4.45
CA GLU A 227 -29.79 -24.35 4.07
C GLU A 227 -30.78 -23.79 3.02
N ALA A 228 -30.98 -22.47 3.02
CA ALA A 228 -31.75 -21.72 2.04
C ALA A 228 -31.26 -21.86 0.57
N ARG A 229 -29.99 -22.21 0.33
CA ARG A 229 -29.42 -22.38 -1.02
C ARG A 229 -29.40 -23.84 -1.51
N ALA A 230 -29.51 -24.80 -0.59
CA ALA A 230 -29.63 -26.22 -0.93
C ALA A 230 -31.05 -26.57 -1.39
N GLU A 231 -32.07 -25.99 -0.76
CA GLU A 231 -33.48 -26.13 -1.21
C GLU A 231 -33.72 -25.51 -2.58
N ALA A 232 -33.10 -24.37 -2.89
CA ALA A 232 -33.23 -23.70 -4.19
C ALA A 232 -32.59 -24.48 -5.37
N LEU A 233 -31.71 -25.45 -5.08
CA LEU A 233 -30.99 -26.24 -6.09
C LEU A 233 -31.42 -27.72 -6.16
N GLY A 234 -32.41 -28.14 -5.34
CA GLY A 234 -32.99 -29.48 -5.41
C GLY A 234 -32.03 -30.63 -5.08
N LEU A 235 -30.91 -30.36 -4.40
CA LEU A 235 -29.93 -31.37 -4.04
C LEU A 235 -30.30 -31.97 -2.67
N GLN A 236 -30.68 -33.26 -2.67
CA GLN A 236 -30.97 -33.99 -1.44
C GLN A 236 -29.70 -34.13 -0.59
N ALA A 237 -29.81 -33.76 0.69
CA ALA A 237 -28.80 -34.00 1.71
C ALA A 237 -28.61 -35.51 1.89
N GLY A 238 -27.41 -36.00 1.58
CA GLY A 238 -27.11 -37.42 1.72
C GLY A 238 -25.63 -37.73 1.52
N TYR A 239 -24.82 -37.42 2.53
CA TYR A 239 -23.58 -38.16 2.80
C TYR A 239 -23.13 -37.89 4.25
N THR A 240 -23.63 -38.69 5.19
CA THR A 240 -23.00 -38.88 6.51
C THR A 240 -21.85 -39.87 6.32
N GLY A 241 -20.63 -39.39 6.45
CA GLY A 241 -19.42 -40.21 6.35
C GLY A 241 -19.28 -41.23 7.49
N ALA A 242 -18.74 -42.39 7.11
CA ALA A 242 -17.78 -43.14 7.90
C ALA A 242 -16.40 -42.92 7.24
#